data_AF-A0A376H516-F1
#
_entry.id   AF-A0A376H516-F1
#
_cell.length_a   1.000
_cell.length_b   1.000
_cell.length_c   1.000
_cell.angle_alpha   90.00
_cell.angle_beta   90.00
_cell.angle_gamma   90.00
#
_symmetry.space_group_name_H-M   'P 1'
#
loop_
_entity.id
_entity.type
_entity.pdbx_description
1 polymer ?
#
loop_
_entity_poly.entity_id
_entity_poly.type
_entity_poly.pdbx_seq_one_letter_code
_entity_poly.pdbx_strand_id
1 'polypeptide(L)'
;MKTVHSTVSSIVGRIKHFYSGQDVSHRFILSLVFPVVLDQFFLVSFNFINTAMISSAGTTAVSAVSMVGSLHFFLVNAFTAVGLGGTVLMAQYFGKKEMNQLSKVCSGTVYGAVLMALMISLLIASFHQGILHLLFGHAEPLVLANAQLYLLGLLASYPMQAVIEGTNGSLRGIGRTKASLKLSLLMNFVYIVGNVVFISIFEMGMIGLITSLLISRFLGMLFAFYTLRANRSLFLLKKDDFLRIQIPLIARVLKVSIPFAAESIFFNGGKIIIQTMIVSFGTNVIATNAIASSWIQISEIVPSALATSLVPIVGQCIGRGNIVDARKLTKTFVITGMIAFLLVDLSLLPFFPLGMKLFNPPAAILPEIYRLYLIAIAMHFLTWSIGFILPSALRAAGDANFTTLTSLLSMWIFRIGMGYLVGIVWGYGLTGIYFVMTLEWGVRGLIFLLRFRGKKWYQHQLT
;
A
#
# COMPACT_ATOMS: atom_id res chain seq x y z
N MET A 1 -5.78 -43.67 1.33
CA MET A 1 -4.86 -42.85 2.18
C MET A 1 -3.47 -42.64 1.54
N LYS A 2 -2.80 -43.68 0.99
CA LYS A 2 -1.48 -43.55 0.31
C LYS A 2 -1.50 -42.69 -0.97
N THR A 3 -2.58 -42.73 -1.76
CA THR A 3 -2.76 -41.95 -3.00
C THR A 3 -2.94 -40.45 -2.77
N VAL A 4 -3.64 -40.06 -1.70
CA VAL A 4 -3.78 -38.65 -1.29
C VAL A 4 -2.42 -38.11 -0.82
N HIS A 5 -1.66 -38.90 -0.06
CA HIS A 5 -0.34 -38.49 0.43
C HIS A 5 0.69 -38.32 -0.70
N SER A 6 0.65 -39.18 -1.72
CA SER A 6 1.44 -39.07 -2.96
C SER A 6 1.06 -37.84 -3.80
N THR A 7 -0.22 -37.53 -3.88
CA THR A 7 -0.72 -36.36 -4.63
C THR A 7 -0.34 -35.06 -3.91
N VAL A 8 -0.49 -35.00 -2.58
CA VAL A 8 -0.09 -33.86 -1.76
C VAL A 8 1.44 -33.67 -1.80
N SER A 9 2.24 -34.73 -1.73
CA SER A 9 3.71 -34.60 -1.80
C SER A 9 4.18 -34.13 -3.19
N SER A 10 3.52 -34.57 -4.26
CA SER A 10 3.71 -34.11 -5.64
C SER A 10 3.37 -32.62 -5.81
N ILE A 11 2.23 -32.18 -5.27
CA ILE A 11 1.81 -30.76 -5.28
C ILE A 11 2.78 -29.90 -4.47
N VAL A 12 3.19 -30.35 -3.28
CA VAL A 12 4.19 -29.66 -2.45
C VAL A 12 5.54 -29.58 -3.15
N GLY A 13 5.97 -30.63 -3.86
CA GLY A 13 7.17 -30.62 -4.69
C GLY A 13 7.11 -29.61 -5.84
N ARG A 14 5.97 -29.54 -6.53
CA ARG A 14 5.72 -28.54 -7.59
C ARG A 14 5.71 -27.12 -7.05
N ILE A 15 5.05 -26.87 -5.91
CA ILE A 15 5.05 -25.55 -5.25
C ILE A 15 6.48 -25.14 -4.85
N LYS A 16 7.27 -26.07 -4.29
CA LYS A 16 8.68 -25.81 -3.94
C LYS A 16 9.52 -25.43 -5.16
N HIS A 17 9.34 -26.12 -6.29
CA HIS A 17 10.04 -25.81 -7.54
C HIS A 17 9.56 -24.52 -8.20
N PHE A 18 8.27 -24.20 -8.07
CA PHE A 18 7.65 -23.00 -8.61
C PHE A 18 8.16 -21.74 -7.89
N TYR A 19 8.41 -21.86 -6.58
CA TYR A 19 8.97 -20.83 -5.71
C TYR A 19 10.48 -20.93 -5.48
N SER A 20 11.22 -21.68 -6.29
CA SER A 20 12.69 -21.70 -6.23
C SER A 20 13.31 -21.10 -7.49
N GLY A 21 14.29 -20.23 -7.31
CA GLY A 21 15.25 -19.82 -8.34
C GLY A 21 16.52 -20.67 -8.27
N GLN A 22 17.49 -20.35 -9.13
CA GLN A 22 18.87 -20.87 -9.04
C GLN A 22 19.52 -20.41 -7.73
N ASP A 23 19.32 -19.15 -7.33
CA ASP A 23 19.96 -18.53 -6.16
C ASP A 23 18.98 -18.19 -5.03
N VAL A 24 17.69 -18.47 -5.21
CA VAL A 24 16.61 -18.08 -4.30
C VAL A 24 15.82 -19.32 -3.86
N SER A 25 15.84 -19.62 -2.55
CA SER A 25 15.10 -20.77 -2.01
C SER A 25 13.61 -20.45 -1.78
N HIS A 26 12.76 -21.46 -1.95
CA HIS A 26 11.32 -21.35 -1.61
C HIS A 26 11.07 -20.96 -0.16
N ARG A 27 11.93 -21.40 0.77
CA ARG A 27 11.84 -21.03 2.19
C ARG A 27 12.07 -19.53 2.39
N PHE A 28 13.02 -18.95 1.67
CA PHE A 28 13.25 -17.52 1.69
C PHE A 28 12.03 -16.76 1.18
N ILE A 29 11.48 -17.16 0.04
CA ILE A 29 10.28 -16.51 -0.52
C ILE A 29 9.09 -16.60 0.44
N LEU A 30 8.77 -17.78 0.96
CA LEU A 30 7.66 -17.94 1.91
C LEU A 30 7.90 -17.15 3.21
N SER A 31 9.15 -17.04 3.65
CA SER A 31 9.51 -16.23 4.82
C SER A 31 9.31 -14.73 4.59
N LEU A 32 9.26 -14.28 3.32
CA LEU A 32 8.95 -12.91 2.93
C LEU A 32 7.46 -12.68 2.76
N VAL A 33 6.81 -13.53 1.97
CA VAL A 33 5.40 -13.38 1.57
C VAL A 33 4.47 -13.50 2.77
N PHE A 34 4.65 -14.53 3.61
CA PHE A 34 3.71 -14.80 4.71
C PHE A 34 3.59 -13.64 5.71
N PRO A 35 4.69 -13.02 6.21
CA PRO A 35 4.57 -11.84 7.05
C PRO A 35 3.89 -10.65 6.37
N VAL A 36 4.07 -10.47 5.06
CA VAL A 36 3.45 -9.35 4.32
C VAL A 36 1.94 -9.59 4.13
N VAL A 37 1.52 -10.84 3.90
CA VAL A 37 0.09 -11.20 3.87
C VAL A 37 -0.56 -10.92 5.22
N LEU A 38 0.09 -11.33 6.31
CA LEU A 38 -0.39 -11.01 7.66
C LEU A 38 -0.44 -9.50 7.90
N ASP A 39 0.59 -8.76 7.49
CA ASP A 39 0.63 -7.29 7.62
C ASP A 39 -0.58 -6.65 6.94
N GLN A 40 -0.91 -7.07 5.71
CA GLN A 40 -2.08 -6.54 4.98
C GLN A 40 -3.40 -6.92 5.63
N PHE A 41 -3.54 -8.15 6.11
CA PHE A 41 -4.75 -8.60 6.82
C PHE A 41 -4.98 -7.78 8.10
N PHE A 42 -3.93 -7.58 8.90
CA PHE A 42 -4.01 -6.79 10.12
C PHE A 42 -4.24 -5.31 9.82
N LEU A 43 -3.62 -4.75 8.77
CA LEU A 43 -3.85 -3.36 8.36
C LEU A 43 -5.34 -3.12 8.05
N VAL A 44 -5.97 -4.01 7.28
CA VAL A 44 -7.42 -3.92 6.98
C VAL A 44 -8.25 -4.06 8.26
N SER A 45 -7.92 -5.03 9.10
CA SER A 45 -8.63 -5.28 10.37
C SER A 45 -8.54 -4.08 11.33
N PHE A 46 -7.35 -3.49 11.45
CA PHE A 46 -7.11 -2.33 12.31
C PHE A 46 -7.79 -1.07 11.79
N ASN A 47 -7.84 -0.85 10.48
CA ASN A 47 -8.61 0.25 9.91
C ASN A 47 -10.10 0.15 10.25
N PHE A 48 -10.66 -1.06 10.22
CA PHE A 48 -12.05 -1.29 10.61
C PHE A 48 -12.29 -0.97 12.09
N ILE A 49 -11.45 -1.50 13.00
CA ILE A 49 -11.54 -1.24 14.44
C ILE A 49 -11.38 0.26 14.74
N ASN A 50 -10.38 0.92 14.15
CA ASN A 50 -10.14 2.35 14.37
C ASN A 50 -11.33 3.19 13.93
N THR A 51 -11.93 2.89 12.77
CA THR A 51 -13.12 3.60 12.29
C THR A 51 -14.30 3.44 13.27
N ALA A 52 -14.52 2.22 13.77
CA ALA A 52 -15.55 1.96 14.77
C ALA A 52 -15.30 2.73 16.09
N MET A 53 -14.05 2.79 16.56
CA MET A 53 -13.72 3.52 17.79
C MET A 53 -13.84 5.03 17.64
N ILE A 54 -13.45 5.59 16.49
CA ILE A 54 -13.66 7.01 16.19
C ILE A 54 -15.16 7.33 16.20
N SER A 55 -16.02 6.40 15.72
CA SER A 55 -17.48 6.56 15.80
C SER A 55 -18.01 6.68 17.23
N SER A 56 -17.41 5.98 18.20
CA SER A 56 -17.78 6.10 19.62
C SER A 56 -17.32 7.40 20.29
N ALA A 57 -16.42 8.17 19.69
CA ALA A 57 -15.89 9.43 20.26
C ALA A 57 -16.81 10.66 20.03
N GLY A 58 -17.98 10.47 19.40
CA GLY A 58 -18.96 11.52 19.13
C GLY A 58 -18.97 12.03 17.67
N THR A 59 -20.14 12.47 17.20
CA THR A 59 -20.41 12.84 15.80
C THR A 59 -19.50 13.96 15.29
N THR A 60 -19.20 14.95 16.13
CA THR A 60 -18.30 16.07 15.82
C THR A 60 -16.85 15.57 15.61
N ALA A 61 -16.39 14.61 16.40
CA ALA A 61 -15.05 14.04 16.28
C ALA A 61 -14.92 13.18 15.02
N VAL A 62 -15.93 12.38 14.70
CA VAL A 62 -15.99 11.57 13.47
C VAL A 62 -15.88 12.45 12.23
N SER A 63 -16.66 13.53 12.19
CA SER A 63 -16.70 14.45 11.05
C SER A 63 -15.32 15.09 10.84
N ALA A 64 -14.73 15.62 11.91
CA ALA A 64 -13.40 16.22 11.89
C ALA A 64 -12.31 15.22 11.44
N VAL A 65 -12.33 14.00 11.96
CA VAL A 65 -11.35 12.95 11.61
C VAL A 65 -11.51 12.50 10.15
N SER A 66 -12.74 12.39 9.65
CA SER A 66 -12.99 12.03 8.24
C SER A 66 -12.46 13.10 7.27
N MET A 67 -12.71 14.38 7.58
CA MET A 67 -12.25 15.52 6.78
C MET A 67 -10.73 15.57 6.69
N VAL A 68 -10.05 15.51 7.83
CA VAL A 68 -8.57 15.52 7.88
C VAL A 68 -7.97 14.19 7.44
N GLY A 69 -8.70 13.09 7.56
CA GLY A 69 -8.25 11.75 7.20
C GLY A 69 -7.87 11.61 5.72
N SER A 70 -8.59 12.31 4.83
CA SER A 70 -8.23 12.34 3.39
C SER A 70 -6.89 13.01 3.14
N LEU A 71 -6.61 14.13 3.86
CA LEU A 71 -5.32 14.80 3.82
C LEU A 71 -4.24 13.89 4.41
N HIS A 72 -4.50 13.28 5.57
CA HIS A 72 -3.58 12.34 6.22
C HIS A 72 -3.18 11.19 5.28
N PHE A 73 -4.14 10.59 4.59
CA PHE A 73 -3.90 9.50 3.66
C PHE A 73 -2.94 9.91 2.53
N PHE A 74 -3.10 11.11 1.97
CA PHE A 74 -2.21 11.62 0.94
C PHE A 74 -0.76 11.78 1.44
N LEU A 75 -0.60 12.32 2.66
CA LEU A 75 0.70 12.61 3.23
C LEU A 75 1.45 11.34 3.66
N VAL A 76 0.74 10.36 4.23
CA VAL A 76 1.34 9.05 4.54
C VAL A 76 1.83 8.35 3.28
N ASN A 77 1.07 8.43 2.18
CA ASN A 77 1.49 7.84 0.90
C ASN A 77 2.81 8.42 0.38
N ALA A 78 3.11 9.69 0.65
CA ALA A 78 4.41 10.26 0.32
C ALA A 78 5.54 9.56 1.10
N PHE A 79 5.39 9.39 2.42
CA PHE A 79 6.41 8.72 3.26
C PHE A 79 6.58 7.25 2.87
N THR A 80 5.48 6.54 2.61
CA THR A 80 5.50 5.16 2.11
C THR A 80 6.20 5.07 0.76
N ALA A 81 6.04 6.05 -0.13
CA ALA A 81 6.77 6.08 -1.40
C ALA A 81 8.30 6.18 -1.21
N VAL A 82 8.76 6.94 -0.21
CA VAL A 82 10.19 6.98 0.14
C VAL A 82 10.67 5.65 0.73
N GLY A 83 9.85 5.03 1.59
CA GLY A 83 10.12 3.68 2.09
C GLY A 83 10.25 2.64 0.96
N LEU A 84 9.35 2.67 -0.03
CA LEU A 84 9.38 1.78 -1.20
C LEU A 84 10.58 2.04 -2.11
N GLY A 85 10.93 3.30 -2.37
CA GLY A 85 12.14 3.66 -3.11
C GLY A 85 13.41 3.17 -2.39
N GLY A 86 13.44 3.30 -1.07
CA GLY A 86 14.47 2.73 -0.21
C GLY A 86 14.55 1.20 -0.30
N THR A 87 13.40 0.50 -0.29
CA THR A 87 13.36 -0.97 -0.47
C THR A 87 14.06 -1.40 -1.75
N VAL A 88 13.84 -0.71 -2.88
CA VAL A 88 14.48 -1.04 -4.16
C VAL A 88 16.00 -0.88 -4.07
N LEU A 89 16.49 0.28 -3.62
CA LEU A 89 17.92 0.54 -3.51
C LEU A 89 18.60 -0.43 -2.55
N MET A 90 18.00 -0.67 -1.39
CA MET A 90 18.50 -1.61 -0.39
C MET A 90 18.56 -3.03 -0.93
N ALA A 91 17.53 -3.48 -1.64
CA ALA A 91 17.51 -4.81 -2.24
C ALA A 91 18.62 -4.98 -3.29
N GLN A 92 18.87 -3.97 -4.13
CA GLN A 92 19.93 -4.03 -5.15
C GLN A 92 21.33 -4.04 -4.53
N TYR A 93 21.63 -3.14 -3.58
CA TYR A 93 22.93 -3.12 -2.90
C TYR A 93 23.18 -4.39 -2.07
N PHE A 94 22.14 -4.92 -1.42
CA PHE A 94 22.21 -6.20 -0.71
C PHE A 94 22.49 -7.36 -1.68
N GLY A 95 21.85 -7.35 -2.86
CA GLY A 95 22.12 -8.31 -3.94
C GLY A 95 23.56 -8.23 -4.45
N LYS A 96 24.11 -7.03 -4.65
CA LYS A 96 25.50 -6.77 -5.06
C LYS A 96 26.54 -7.12 -3.98
N LYS A 97 26.10 -7.39 -2.74
CA LYS A 97 26.96 -7.55 -1.54
C LYS A 97 27.77 -6.29 -1.19
N GLU A 98 27.32 -5.11 -1.62
CA GLU A 98 27.96 -3.82 -1.34
C GLU A 98 27.50 -3.26 0.01
N MET A 99 27.93 -3.90 1.10
CA MET A 99 27.40 -3.63 2.45
C MET A 99 27.70 -2.20 2.96
N ASN A 100 28.81 -1.60 2.52
CA ASN A 100 29.13 -0.21 2.85
C ASN A 100 28.12 0.77 2.25
N GLN A 101 27.68 0.55 1.01
CA GLN A 101 26.65 1.37 0.38
C GLN A 101 25.28 1.08 0.97
N LEU A 102 25.01 -0.19 1.31
CA LEU A 102 23.79 -0.60 1.99
C LEU A 102 23.57 0.16 3.32
N SER A 103 24.60 0.26 4.17
CA SER A 103 24.51 1.01 5.43
C SER A 103 24.17 2.48 5.20
N LYS A 104 24.86 3.10 4.24
CA LYS A 104 24.59 4.49 3.84
C LYS A 104 23.15 4.63 3.35
N VAL A 105 22.70 3.82 2.40
CA VAL A 105 21.34 3.93 1.83
C VAL A 105 20.27 3.73 2.91
N CYS A 106 20.52 2.89 3.91
CA CYS A 106 19.64 2.75 5.08
C CYS A 106 19.46 4.09 5.80
N SER A 107 20.57 4.76 6.16
CA SER A 107 20.49 6.06 6.83
C SER A 107 19.91 7.14 5.90
N GLY A 108 20.29 7.16 4.62
CA GLY A 108 19.73 8.06 3.61
C GLY A 108 18.22 7.89 3.40
N THR A 109 17.70 6.66 3.52
CA THR A 109 16.26 6.38 3.42
C THR A 109 15.50 6.91 4.63
N VAL A 110 16.00 6.65 5.84
CA VAL A 110 15.39 7.16 7.07
C VAL A 110 15.45 8.69 7.13
N TYR A 111 16.62 9.29 6.88
CA TYR A 111 16.75 10.74 6.86
C TYR A 111 15.98 11.40 5.72
N GLY A 112 15.93 10.79 4.54
CA GLY A 112 15.14 11.30 3.42
C GLY A 112 13.66 11.32 3.75
N ALA A 113 13.14 10.25 4.36
CA ALA A 113 11.75 10.21 4.82
C ALA A 113 11.48 11.28 5.88
N VAL A 114 12.34 11.41 6.89
CA VAL A 114 12.20 12.39 7.98
C VAL A 114 12.29 13.83 7.47
N LEU A 115 13.26 14.13 6.60
CA LEU A 115 13.42 15.46 6.01
C LEU A 115 12.17 15.84 5.22
N MET A 116 11.65 14.93 4.40
CA MET A 116 10.41 15.15 3.66
C MET A 116 9.21 15.35 4.59
N ALA A 117 9.10 14.55 5.65
CA ALA A 117 8.04 14.69 6.65
C ALA A 117 8.12 16.01 7.42
N LEU A 118 9.32 16.47 7.77
CA LEU A 118 9.53 17.76 8.42
C LEU A 118 9.17 18.92 7.48
N MET A 119 9.60 18.89 6.22
CA MET A 119 9.26 19.93 5.25
C MET A 119 7.75 20.02 5.02
N ILE A 120 7.10 18.88 4.81
CA ILE A 120 5.65 18.79 4.63
C ILE A 120 4.90 19.24 5.90
N SER A 121 5.34 18.75 7.07
CA SER A 121 4.72 19.07 8.34
C SER A 121 4.81 20.56 8.65
N LEU A 122 6.00 21.17 8.48
CA LEU A 122 6.21 22.59 8.67
C LEU A 122 5.38 23.43 7.70
N LEU A 123 5.37 23.07 6.41
CA LEU A 123 4.57 23.78 5.40
C LEU A 123 3.09 23.77 5.76
N ILE A 124 2.52 22.59 6.05
CA ILE A 124 1.09 22.49 6.37
C ILE A 124 0.80 23.14 7.72
N ALA A 125 1.67 23.01 8.71
CA ALA A 125 1.51 23.68 10.01
C ALA A 125 1.51 25.21 9.87
N SER A 126 2.34 25.79 8.99
CA SER A 126 2.35 27.24 8.75
C SER A 126 1.07 27.74 8.08
N PHE A 127 0.43 26.92 7.24
CA PHE A 127 -0.77 27.30 6.48
C PHE A 127 -2.05 26.58 6.92
N HIS A 128 -2.06 25.91 8.07
CA HIS A 128 -3.12 24.98 8.45
C HIS A 128 -4.51 25.63 8.52
N GLN A 129 -4.60 26.87 9.02
CA GLN A 129 -5.88 27.60 9.09
C GLN A 129 -6.42 27.91 7.70
N GLY A 130 -5.55 28.38 6.78
CA GLY A 130 -5.91 28.66 5.39
C GLY A 130 -6.32 27.39 4.65
N ILE A 131 -5.60 26.29 4.84
CA ILE A 131 -5.91 24.99 4.23
C ILE A 131 -7.27 24.47 4.74
N LEU A 132 -7.51 24.52 6.05
CA LEU A 132 -8.77 24.06 6.64
C LEU A 132 -9.94 24.94 6.21
N HIS A 133 -9.78 26.26 6.20
CA HIS A 133 -10.84 27.17 5.75
C HIS A 133 -11.14 27.00 4.25
N LEU A 134 -10.11 26.82 3.42
CA LEU A 134 -10.28 26.60 1.97
C LEU A 134 -11.01 25.29 1.67
N LEU A 135 -10.65 24.21 2.37
CA LEU A 135 -11.23 22.88 2.12
C LEU A 135 -12.58 22.69 2.82
N PHE A 136 -12.78 23.33 3.96
CA PHE A 136 -13.83 22.98 4.92
C PHE A 136 -14.52 24.16 5.59
N GLY A 137 -14.34 25.40 5.11
CA GLY A 137 -14.86 26.62 5.76
C GLY A 137 -16.39 26.69 5.96
N HIS A 138 -17.16 25.82 5.29
CA HIS A 138 -18.60 25.69 5.49
C HIS A 138 -19.01 24.74 6.63
N ALA A 139 -18.06 24.04 7.25
CA ALA A 139 -18.34 23.14 8.36
C ALA A 139 -18.60 23.91 9.66
N GLU A 140 -19.31 23.28 10.60
CA GLU A 140 -19.60 23.88 11.91
C GLU A 140 -18.30 24.28 12.64
N PRO A 141 -18.29 25.42 13.37
CA PRO A 141 -17.10 25.91 14.06
C PRO A 141 -16.46 24.89 15.00
N LEU A 142 -17.27 24.09 15.71
CA LEU A 142 -16.79 23.05 16.62
C LEU A 142 -16.10 21.90 15.87
N VAL A 143 -16.60 21.53 14.69
CA VAL A 143 -15.99 20.51 13.82
C VAL A 143 -14.66 21.02 13.27
N LEU A 144 -14.59 22.30 12.88
CA LEU A 144 -13.36 22.92 12.39
C LEU A 144 -12.28 23.01 13.48
N ALA A 145 -12.64 23.40 14.71
CA ALA A 145 -11.71 23.43 15.83
C ALA A 145 -11.12 22.03 16.14
N ASN A 146 -11.97 21.01 16.09
CA ASN A 146 -11.58 19.61 16.23
C ASN A 146 -10.69 19.16 15.05
N ALA A 147 -11.06 19.47 13.81
CA ALA A 147 -10.24 19.16 12.63
C ALA A 147 -8.86 19.81 12.72
N GLN A 148 -8.78 21.04 13.21
CA GLN A 148 -7.52 21.74 13.45
C GLN A 148 -6.66 21.04 14.50
N LEU A 149 -7.24 20.70 15.65
CA LEU A 149 -6.53 20.00 16.72
C LEU A 149 -5.99 18.66 16.23
N TYR A 150 -6.81 17.89 15.53
CA TYR A 150 -6.42 16.59 14.97
C TYR A 150 -5.35 16.72 13.88
N LEU A 151 -5.45 17.72 12.99
CA LEU A 151 -4.43 18.01 11.98
C LEU A 151 -3.08 18.34 12.63
N LEU A 152 -3.04 19.19 13.65
CA LEU A 152 -1.80 19.53 14.37
C LEU A 152 -1.20 18.29 15.05
N GLY A 153 -2.02 17.44 15.66
CA GLY A 153 -1.60 16.15 16.22
C GLY A 153 -0.98 15.22 15.18
N LEU A 154 -1.58 15.14 13.98
CA LEU A 154 -1.04 14.37 12.87
C LEU A 154 0.30 14.93 12.38
N LEU A 155 0.40 16.24 12.19
CA LEU A 155 1.62 16.92 11.73
C LEU A 155 2.80 16.68 12.69
N ALA A 156 2.55 16.73 14.00
CA ALA A 156 3.55 16.40 15.02
C ALA A 156 3.99 14.92 14.96
N SER A 157 3.10 14.02 14.53
CA SER A 157 3.38 12.58 14.41
C SER A 157 4.16 12.19 13.15
N TYR A 158 4.16 13.02 12.09
CA TYR A 158 4.72 12.66 10.79
C TYR A 158 6.22 12.36 10.78
N PRO A 159 7.09 13.11 11.49
CA PRO A 159 8.50 12.75 11.58
C PRO A 159 8.71 11.35 12.18
N MET A 160 7.94 11.00 13.22
CA MET A 160 7.99 9.67 13.84
C MET A 160 7.50 8.59 12.86
N GLN A 161 6.42 8.87 12.13
CA GLN A 161 5.90 7.98 11.11
C GLN A 161 6.89 7.76 9.96
N ALA A 162 7.61 8.80 9.56
CA ALA A 162 8.62 8.70 8.52
C ALA A 162 9.82 7.83 8.91
N VAL A 163 10.23 7.86 10.19
CA VAL A 163 11.24 6.92 10.71
C VAL A 163 10.76 5.47 10.56
N ILE A 164 9.49 5.22 10.88
CA ILE A 164 8.88 3.88 10.78
C ILE A 164 8.85 3.41 9.32
N GLU A 165 8.36 4.24 8.40
CA GLU A 165 8.30 3.91 6.96
C GLU A 165 9.68 3.71 6.34
N GLY A 166 10.66 4.57 6.66
CA GLY A 166 12.04 4.42 6.18
C GLY A 166 12.71 3.14 6.72
N THR A 167 12.43 2.79 7.97
CA THR A 167 12.91 1.55 8.61
C THR A 167 12.25 0.31 8.00
N ASN A 168 10.92 0.34 7.82
CA ASN A 168 10.17 -0.72 7.15
C ASN A 168 10.70 -0.96 5.74
N GLY A 169 10.92 0.12 4.98
CA GLY A 169 11.50 0.07 3.65
C GLY A 169 12.86 -0.62 3.62
N SER A 170 13.73 -0.25 4.57
CA SER A 170 15.08 -0.81 4.72
C SER A 170 15.07 -2.29 5.11
N LEU A 171 14.23 -2.68 6.07
CA LEU A 171 14.07 -4.07 6.52
C LEU A 171 13.50 -4.96 5.41
N ARG A 172 12.48 -4.48 4.68
CA ARG A 172 11.90 -5.19 3.53
C ARG A 172 12.95 -5.40 2.44
N GLY A 173 13.78 -4.40 2.14
CA GLY A 173 14.84 -4.46 1.12
C GLY A 173 15.84 -5.61 1.33
N ILE A 174 16.27 -5.83 2.58
CA ILE A 174 17.18 -6.94 2.94
C ILE A 174 16.46 -8.27 3.20
N GLY A 175 15.13 -8.32 3.02
CA GLY A 175 14.34 -9.52 3.22
C GLY A 175 14.00 -9.86 4.69
N ARG A 176 13.99 -8.87 5.59
CA ARG A 176 13.57 -9.02 6.99
C ARG A 176 12.12 -8.56 7.22
N THR A 177 11.19 -9.05 6.40
CA THR A 177 9.76 -8.68 6.48
C THR A 177 9.11 -9.05 7.81
N LYS A 178 9.56 -10.11 8.50
CA LYS A 178 9.10 -10.43 9.86
C LYS A 178 9.35 -9.31 10.87
N ALA A 179 10.47 -8.60 10.73
CA ALA A 179 10.79 -7.49 11.63
C ALA A 179 9.92 -6.26 11.31
N SER A 180 9.68 -6.01 10.00
CA SER A 180 8.73 -5.01 9.53
C SER A 180 7.30 -5.28 10.03
N LEU A 181 6.82 -6.53 9.95
CA LEU A 181 5.52 -6.93 10.50
C LEU A 181 5.43 -6.66 12.01
N LYS A 182 6.44 -7.05 12.79
CA LYS A 182 6.45 -6.79 14.24
C LYS A 182 6.34 -5.29 14.56
N LEU A 183 7.02 -4.46 13.77
CA LEU A 183 6.97 -3.00 13.90
C LEU A 183 5.55 -2.46 13.62
N SER A 184 4.94 -2.88 12.50
CA SER A 184 3.56 -2.51 12.15
C SER A 184 2.55 -2.96 13.20
N LEU A 185 2.64 -4.21 13.66
CA LEU A 185 1.71 -4.78 14.65
C LEU A 185 1.83 -4.07 16.00
N LEU A 186 3.04 -3.84 16.50
CA LEU A 186 3.25 -3.14 17.76
C LEU A 186 2.63 -1.74 17.71
N MET A 187 2.92 -0.98 16.66
CA MET A 187 2.42 0.38 16.49
C MET A 187 0.89 0.42 16.47
N ASN A 188 0.26 -0.41 15.63
CA ASN A 188 -1.21 -0.44 15.54
C ASN A 188 -1.87 -0.97 16.82
N PHE A 189 -1.26 -1.97 17.46
CA PHE A 189 -1.77 -2.50 18.73
C PHE A 189 -1.73 -1.45 19.84
N VAL A 190 -0.61 -0.75 20.00
CA VAL A 190 -0.49 0.37 20.96
C VAL A 190 -1.50 1.47 20.63
N TYR A 191 -1.75 1.75 19.34
CA TYR A 191 -2.73 2.76 18.95
C TYR A 191 -4.15 2.38 19.38
N ILE A 192 -4.57 1.13 19.13
CA ILE A 192 -5.89 0.64 19.50
C ILE A 192 -6.06 0.60 21.02
N VAL A 193 -5.08 0.05 21.74
CA VAL A 193 -5.11 0.04 23.21
C VAL A 193 -5.16 1.46 23.75
N GLY A 194 -4.36 2.37 23.19
CA GLY A 194 -4.42 3.80 23.51
C GLY A 194 -5.82 4.35 23.29
N ASN A 195 -6.42 4.10 22.13
CA ASN A 195 -7.78 4.57 21.84
C ASN A 195 -8.79 4.04 22.88
N VAL A 196 -8.69 2.77 23.31
CA VAL A 196 -9.61 2.23 24.34
C VAL A 196 -9.42 2.97 25.65
N VAL A 197 -8.16 3.17 26.08
CA VAL A 197 -7.85 3.81 27.35
C VAL A 197 -8.23 5.28 27.35
N PHE A 198 -7.77 6.05 26.36
CA PHE A 198 -7.94 7.50 26.36
C PHE A 198 -9.32 7.96 25.87
N ILE A 199 -9.96 7.21 24.97
CA ILE A 199 -11.30 7.57 24.45
C ILE A 199 -12.40 6.94 25.29
N SER A 200 -12.34 5.64 25.57
CA SER A 200 -13.45 4.92 26.23
C SER A 200 -13.38 4.94 27.75
N ILE A 201 -12.19 4.92 28.36
CA ILE A 201 -12.04 4.89 29.83
C ILE A 201 -11.89 6.30 30.41
N PHE A 202 -11.03 7.14 29.82
CA PHE A 202 -10.79 8.51 30.29
C PHE A 202 -11.67 9.56 29.63
N GLU A 203 -12.51 9.18 28.65
CA GLU A 203 -13.47 10.06 27.98
C GLU A 203 -12.85 11.35 27.41
N MET A 204 -11.56 11.33 27.03
CA MET A 204 -10.83 12.52 26.55
C MET A 204 -11.18 12.90 25.11
N GLY A 205 -12.17 12.24 24.50
CA GLY A 205 -12.65 12.47 23.15
C GLY A 205 -11.51 12.59 22.13
N MET A 206 -11.46 13.72 21.43
CA MET A 206 -10.46 13.98 20.41
C MET A 206 -9.02 14.11 20.95
N ILE A 207 -8.83 14.69 22.13
CA ILE A 207 -7.50 14.79 22.76
C ILE A 207 -6.98 13.39 23.04
N GLY A 208 -7.86 12.48 23.47
CA GLY A 208 -7.55 11.07 23.67
C GLY A 208 -7.09 10.38 22.38
N LEU A 209 -7.77 10.63 21.26
CA LEU A 209 -7.39 10.12 19.93
C LEU A 209 -5.99 10.57 19.50
N ILE A 210 -5.67 11.86 19.66
CA ILE A 210 -4.36 12.42 19.31
C ILE A 210 -3.26 11.88 20.23
N THR A 211 -3.55 11.79 21.53
CA THR A 211 -2.61 11.27 22.53
C THR A 211 -2.25 9.82 22.23
N SER A 212 -3.25 8.99 21.92
CA SER A 212 -3.08 7.59 21.50
C SER A 212 -2.21 7.49 20.25
N LEU A 213 -2.46 8.37 19.26
CA LEU A 213 -1.69 8.42 18.02
C LEU A 213 -0.22 8.77 18.31
N LEU A 214 0.05 9.84 19.07
CA LEU A 214 1.41 10.29 19.36
C LEU A 214 2.20 9.24 20.15
N ILE A 215 1.59 8.62 21.16
CA ILE A 215 2.22 7.54 21.95
C ILE A 215 2.53 6.34 21.05
N SER A 216 1.58 5.92 20.21
CA SER A 216 1.79 4.82 19.25
C SER A 216 2.97 5.09 18.31
N ARG A 217 3.03 6.28 17.72
CA ARG A 217 4.11 6.63 16.78
C ARG A 217 5.45 6.79 17.48
N PHE A 218 5.47 7.35 18.70
CA PHE A 218 6.68 7.48 19.49
C PHE A 218 7.26 6.09 19.87
N LEU A 219 6.43 5.20 20.39
CA LEU A 219 6.84 3.82 20.71
C LEU A 219 7.24 3.05 19.43
N GLY A 220 6.51 3.24 18.33
CA GLY A 220 6.86 2.70 17.03
C GLY A 220 8.24 3.17 16.55
N MET A 221 8.55 4.46 16.69
CA MET A 221 9.85 5.03 16.36
C MET A 221 10.98 4.43 17.21
N LEU A 222 10.78 4.31 18.54
CA LEU A 222 11.76 3.66 19.43
C LEU A 222 12.00 2.20 19.02
N PHE A 223 10.93 1.47 18.70
CA PHE A 223 11.03 0.08 18.25
C PHE A 223 11.67 -0.04 16.86
N ALA A 224 11.48 0.93 15.98
CA ALA A 224 12.16 1.01 14.69
C ALA A 224 13.68 1.12 14.89
N PHE A 225 14.14 2.03 15.76
CA PHE A 225 15.56 2.14 16.11
C PHE A 225 16.12 0.87 16.76
N TYR A 226 15.36 0.26 17.69
CA TYR A 226 15.73 -1.03 18.27
C TYR A 226 15.88 -2.11 17.20
N THR A 227 14.95 -2.19 16.25
CA THR A 227 14.95 -3.20 15.18
C THR A 227 16.12 -3.00 14.22
N LEU A 228 16.44 -1.75 13.85
CA LEU A 228 17.65 -1.44 13.07
C LEU A 228 18.91 -1.88 13.81
N ARG A 229 19.01 -1.59 15.12
CA ARG A 229 20.14 -2.00 15.95
C ARG A 229 20.24 -3.52 16.10
N ALA A 230 19.13 -4.22 16.27
CA ALA A 230 19.08 -5.67 16.37
C ALA A 230 19.53 -6.36 15.08
N ASN A 231 19.31 -5.73 13.93
CA ASN A 231 19.75 -6.22 12.62
C ASN A 231 21.08 -5.62 12.14
N ARG A 232 21.84 -4.92 13.02
CA ARG A 232 23.09 -4.22 12.68
C ARG A 232 24.10 -5.08 11.94
N SER A 233 24.19 -6.37 12.25
CA SER A 233 25.16 -7.29 11.65
C SER A 233 24.87 -7.53 10.17
N LEU A 234 23.61 -7.45 9.75
CA LEU A 234 23.19 -7.64 8.36
C LEU A 234 23.30 -6.36 7.54
N PHE A 235 23.18 -5.21 8.19
CA PHE A 235 23.33 -3.91 7.54
C PHE A 235 24.77 -3.38 7.59
N LEU A 236 25.64 -3.98 8.41
CA LEU A 236 26.96 -3.45 8.78
C LEU A 236 26.91 -1.98 9.21
N LEU A 237 25.86 -1.62 9.97
CA LEU A 237 25.63 -0.23 10.39
C LEU A 237 26.81 0.27 11.24
N LYS A 238 27.47 1.32 10.74
CA LYS A 238 28.43 2.09 11.53
C LYS A 238 27.69 3.20 12.25
N LYS A 239 28.08 3.50 13.48
CA LYS A 239 27.51 4.65 14.22
C LYS A 239 27.64 5.95 13.41
N ASP A 240 28.76 6.10 12.70
CA ASP A 240 29.06 7.29 11.89
C ASP A 240 28.08 7.50 10.72
N ASP A 241 27.45 6.44 10.20
CA ASP A 241 26.49 6.53 9.09
C ASP A 241 25.17 7.21 9.51
N PHE A 242 24.87 7.24 10.82
CA PHE A 242 23.74 7.98 11.43
C PHE A 242 24.19 9.25 12.19
N LEU A 243 25.48 9.58 12.19
CA LEU A 243 25.97 10.83 12.78
C LEU A 243 26.24 11.90 11.71
N ARG A 244 26.44 11.49 10.45
CA ARG A 244 26.70 12.41 9.33
C ARG A 244 25.58 12.37 8.31
N ILE A 245 24.81 13.45 8.22
CA ILE A 245 23.79 13.64 7.19
C ILE A 245 24.48 13.84 5.85
N GLN A 246 24.31 12.89 4.93
CA GLN A 246 24.85 12.95 3.57
C GLN A 246 23.77 13.39 2.59
N ILE A 247 23.67 14.70 2.35
CA ILE A 247 22.69 15.29 1.42
C ILE A 247 22.69 14.63 0.03
N PRO A 248 23.86 14.30 -0.60
CA PRO A 248 23.86 13.64 -1.91
C PRO A 248 23.16 12.28 -1.90
N LEU A 249 23.21 11.57 -0.78
CA LEU A 249 22.59 10.26 -0.64
C LEU A 249 21.08 10.37 -0.43
N ILE A 250 20.65 11.35 0.38
CA ILE A 250 19.23 11.68 0.55
C ILE A 250 18.63 12.04 -0.81
N ALA A 251 19.29 12.91 -1.58
CA ALA A 251 18.85 13.28 -2.92
C ALA A 251 18.72 12.06 -3.86
N ARG A 252 19.66 11.10 -3.78
CA ARG A 252 19.59 9.85 -4.55
C ARG A 252 18.36 9.01 -4.18
N VAL A 253 18.10 8.81 -2.89
CA VAL A 253 16.94 8.05 -2.43
C VAL A 253 15.63 8.75 -2.83
N LEU A 254 15.54 10.07 -2.63
CA LEU A 254 14.36 10.84 -3.03
C LEU A 254 14.12 10.76 -4.53
N LYS A 255 15.17 10.83 -5.37
CA LYS A 255 15.04 10.68 -6.83
C LYS A 255 14.43 9.34 -7.24
N VAL A 256 14.80 8.25 -6.58
CA VAL A 256 14.21 6.92 -6.83
C VAL A 256 12.77 6.83 -6.29
N SER A 257 12.43 7.65 -5.30
CA SER A 257 11.12 7.66 -4.64
C SER A 257 10.08 8.53 -5.37
N ILE A 258 10.51 9.55 -6.13
CA ILE A 258 9.62 10.46 -6.88
C ILE A 258 8.62 9.70 -7.78
N PRO A 259 9.04 8.69 -8.59
CA PRO A 259 8.09 7.95 -9.42
C PRO A 259 7.01 7.22 -8.62
N PHE A 260 7.37 6.66 -7.46
CA PHE A 260 6.41 6.00 -6.56
C PHE A 260 5.42 6.99 -5.95
N ALA A 261 5.91 8.15 -5.52
CA ALA A 261 5.07 9.20 -4.96
C ALA A 261 4.11 9.75 -6.01
N ALA A 262 4.63 10.08 -7.20
CA ALA A 262 3.83 10.54 -8.33
C ALA A 262 2.74 9.52 -8.68
N GLU A 263 3.11 8.25 -8.92
CA GLU A 263 2.14 7.20 -9.23
C GLU A 263 1.04 7.11 -8.18
N SER A 264 1.37 7.12 -6.88
CA SER A 264 0.38 7.08 -5.81
C SER A 264 -0.53 8.31 -5.80
N ILE A 265 0.03 9.51 -5.94
CA ILE A 265 -0.71 10.78 -5.97
C ILE A 265 -1.70 10.80 -7.12
N PHE A 266 -1.25 10.49 -8.33
CA PHE A 266 -2.10 10.53 -9.51
C PHE A 266 -3.12 9.39 -9.55
N PHE A 267 -2.77 8.21 -9.05
CA PHE A 267 -3.71 7.10 -8.94
C PHE A 267 -4.83 7.42 -7.94
N ASN A 268 -4.49 8.00 -6.78
CA ASN A 268 -5.49 8.43 -5.81
C ASN A 268 -6.29 9.65 -6.29
N GLY A 269 -5.65 10.62 -6.95
CA GLY A 269 -6.34 11.75 -7.59
C GLY A 269 -7.35 11.29 -8.62
N GLY A 270 -6.98 10.32 -9.47
CA GLY A 270 -7.92 9.74 -10.42
C GLY A 270 -9.07 8.96 -9.76
N LYS A 271 -8.83 8.30 -8.61
CA LYS A 271 -9.92 7.68 -7.82
C LYS A 271 -10.93 8.71 -7.34
N ILE A 272 -10.47 9.89 -6.90
CA ILE A 272 -11.36 10.99 -6.49
C ILE A 272 -12.24 11.45 -7.66
N ILE A 273 -11.67 11.61 -8.85
CA ILE A 273 -12.43 12.02 -10.05
C ILE A 273 -13.46 10.95 -10.45
N ILE A 274 -13.11 9.66 -10.39
CA ILE A 274 -14.10 8.60 -10.62
C ILE A 274 -15.18 8.62 -9.53
N GLN A 275 -14.81 8.87 -8.28
CA GLN A 275 -15.77 8.98 -7.19
C GLN A 275 -16.76 10.13 -7.41
N THR A 276 -16.32 11.29 -7.91
CA THR A 276 -17.24 12.41 -8.23
C THR A 276 -18.19 12.06 -9.37
N MET A 277 -17.74 11.29 -10.38
CA MET A 277 -18.63 10.74 -11.41
C MET A 277 -19.68 9.81 -10.81
N ILE A 278 -19.29 8.92 -9.90
CA ILE A 278 -20.20 7.99 -9.23
C ILE A 278 -21.25 8.73 -8.40
N VAL A 279 -20.84 9.80 -7.70
CA VAL A 279 -21.74 10.64 -6.90
C VAL A 279 -22.84 11.27 -7.76
N SER A 280 -22.55 11.62 -9.01
CA SER A 280 -23.54 12.20 -9.93
C SER A 280 -24.72 11.27 -10.27
N PHE A 281 -24.57 9.96 -10.06
CA PHE A 281 -25.63 8.97 -10.32
C PHE A 281 -26.61 8.78 -9.15
N GLY A 282 -26.40 9.47 -8.03
CA GLY A 282 -27.31 9.49 -6.89
C GLY A 282 -26.93 8.55 -5.74
N THR A 283 -27.61 8.73 -4.61
CA THR A 283 -27.23 8.15 -3.31
C THR A 283 -27.19 6.63 -3.29
N ASN A 284 -28.15 5.97 -3.95
CA ASN A 284 -28.18 4.50 -4.03
C ASN A 284 -26.94 3.93 -4.73
N VAL A 285 -26.43 4.64 -5.74
CA VAL A 285 -25.26 4.23 -6.51
C VAL A 285 -23.97 4.42 -5.68
N ILE A 286 -23.91 5.47 -4.87
CA ILE A 286 -22.80 5.68 -3.92
C ILE A 286 -22.73 4.52 -2.91
N ALA A 287 -23.86 4.15 -2.31
CA ALA A 287 -23.94 3.04 -1.36
C ALA A 287 -23.55 1.71 -2.02
N THR A 288 -24.04 1.48 -3.25
CA THR A 288 -23.69 0.31 -4.07
C THR A 288 -22.19 0.20 -4.28
N ASN A 289 -21.54 1.30 -4.70
CA ASN A 289 -20.10 1.34 -4.94
C ASN A 289 -19.29 1.10 -3.65
N ALA A 290 -19.70 1.70 -2.53
CA ALA A 290 -19.00 1.55 -1.25
C ALA A 290 -19.03 0.10 -0.76
N ILE A 291 -20.20 -0.54 -0.79
CA ILE A 291 -20.36 -1.93 -0.34
C ILE A 291 -19.64 -2.90 -1.31
N ALA A 292 -19.83 -2.72 -2.62
CA ALA A 292 -19.17 -3.55 -3.62
C ALA A 292 -17.64 -3.45 -3.53
N SER A 293 -17.07 -2.24 -3.41
CA SER A 293 -15.63 -2.02 -3.28
C SER A 293 -15.05 -2.60 -1.99
N SER A 294 -15.81 -2.57 -0.90
CA SER A 294 -15.41 -3.16 0.38
C SER A 294 -15.33 -4.69 0.29
N TRP A 295 -16.33 -5.30 -0.35
CA TRP A 295 -16.36 -6.75 -0.58
C TRP A 295 -15.21 -7.20 -1.50
N ILE A 296 -15.00 -6.50 -2.61
CA ILE A 296 -13.95 -6.80 -3.60
C ILE A 296 -12.54 -6.70 -3.00
N GLN A 297 -12.28 -5.73 -2.12
CA GLN A 297 -10.96 -5.52 -1.51
C GLN A 297 -10.45 -6.73 -0.70
N ILE A 298 -11.35 -7.58 -0.20
CA ILE A 298 -10.97 -8.81 0.53
C ILE A 298 -10.14 -9.73 -0.37
N SER A 299 -10.52 -9.84 -1.64
CA SER A 299 -9.81 -10.65 -2.64
C SER A 299 -8.46 -10.07 -3.04
N GLU A 300 -8.26 -8.76 -2.86
CA GLU A 300 -7.02 -8.06 -3.21
C GLU A 300 -5.89 -8.22 -2.19
N ILE A 301 -6.17 -8.76 -0.99
CA ILE A 301 -5.20 -8.84 0.12
C ILE A 301 -3.95 -9.65 -0.26
N VAL A 302 -4.14 -10.89 -0.75
CA VAL A 302 -3.03 -11.79 -1.09
C VAL A 302 -2.23 -11.27 -2.30
N PRO A 303 -2.86 -10.88 -3.42
CA PRO A 303 -2.17 -10.32 -4.59
C PRO A 303 -1.42 -9.03 -4.28
N SER A 304 -1.97 -8.15 -3.42
CA SER A 304 -1.28 -6.95 -2.94
C SER A 304 -0.04 -7.29 -2.12
N ALA A 305 -0.13 -8.30 -1.25
CA ALA A 305 1.02 -8.78 -0.48
C ALA A 305 2.10 -9.39 -1.38
N LEU A 306 1.72 -10.11 -2.44
CA LEU A 306 2.65 -10.62 -3.45
C LEU A 306 3.35 -9.47 -4.19
N ALA A 307 2.62 -8.43 -4.60
CA ALA A 307 3.20 -7.27 -5.27
C ALA A 307 4.28 -6.58 -4.39
N THR A 308 3.99 -6.38 -3.10
CA THR A 308 4.92 -5.75 -2.15
C THR A 308 6.13 -6.63 -1.84
N SER A 309 5.93 -7.93 -1.65
CA SER A 309 7.01 -8.87 -1.32
C SER A 309 7.90 -9.22 -2.52
N LEU A 310 7.41 -9.04 -3.75
CA LEU A 310 8.20 -9.25 -4.98
C LEU A 310 9.32 -8.22 -5.15
N VAL A 311 9.11 -6.98 -4.67
CA VAL A 311 10.08 -5.87 -4.82
C VAL A 311 11.47 -6.24 -4.28
N PRO A 312 11.64 -6.67 -3.01
CA PRO A 312 12.96 -7.05 -2.52
C PRO A 312 13.53 -8.31 -3.17
N ILE A 313 12.68 -9.26 -3.59
CA ILE A 313 13.13 -10.49 -4.26
C ILE A 313 13.75 -10.16 -5.62
N VAL A 314 13.02 -9.43 -6.46
CA VAL A 314 13.49 -9.03 -7.79
C VAL A 314 14.67 -8.06 -7.64
N GLY A 315 14.60 -7.09 -6.73
CA GLY A 315 15.70 -6.14 -6.49
C GLY A 315 17.01 -6.85 -6.12
N GLN A 316 16.95 -7.88 -5.27
CA GLN A 316 18.13 -8.69 -4.94
C GLN A 316 18.63 -9.52 -6.13
N CYS A 317 17.74 -10.12 -6.92
CA CYS A 317 18.13 -10.83 -8.15
C CYS A 317 18.83 -9.92 -9.16
N ILE A 318 18.28 -8.71 -9.39
CA ILE A 318 18.88 -7.70 -10.26
C ILE A 318 20.23 -7.25 -9.70
N GLY A 319 20.34 -7.02 -8.39
CA GLY A 319 21.61 -6.70 -7.74
C GLY A 319 22.68 -7.78 -7.91
N ARG A 320 22.30 -9.06 -7.94
CA ARG A 320 23.22 -10.19 -8.23
C ARG A 320 23.54 -10.37 -9.71
N GLY A 321 22.88 -9.64 -10.60
CA GLY A 321 22.94 -9.89 -12.05
C GLY A 321 22.15 -11.12 -12.52
N ASN A 322 21.38 -11.77 -11.64
CA ASN A 322 20.59 -12.96 -11.98
C ASN A 322 19.21 -12.57 -12.56
N ILE A 323 19.19 -12.19 -13.83
CA ILE A 323 17.97 -11.81 -14.56
C ILE A 323 17.05 -13.02 -14.79
N VAL A 324 17.62 -14.23 -14.84
CA VAL A 324 16.85 -15.48 -15.05
C VAL A 324 15.90 -15.71 -13.88
N ASP A 325 16.41 -15.63 -12.65
CA ASP A 325 15.59 -15.74 -11.44
C ASP A 325 14.61 -14.58 -11.31
N ALA A 326 15.03 -13.35 -11.62
CA ALA A 326 14.13 -12.20 -11.61
C ALA A 326 12.91 -12.43 -12.52
N ARG A 327 13.12 -12.95 -13.74
CA ARG A 327 12.03 -13.28 -14.68
C ARG A 327 11.16 -14.43 -14.19
N LYS A 328 11.79 -15.53 -13.76
CA LYS A 328 11.08 -16.73 -13.30
C LYS A 328 10.19 -16.39 -12.12
N LEU A 329 10.73 -15.74 -11.09
CA LEU A 329 10.00 -15.41 -9.87
C LEU A 329 8.90 -14.37 -10.10
N THR A 330 9.12 -13.39 -10.98
CA THR A 330 8.06 -12.45 -11.38
C THR A 330 6.88 -13.20 -12.02
N LYS A 331 7.14 -14.12 -12.95
CA LYS A 331 6.09 -14.93 -13.59
C LYS A 331 5.38 -15.82 -12.58
N THR A 332 6.13 -16.47 -11.69
CA THR A 332 5.58 -17.25 -10.56
C THR A 332 4.61 -16.41 -9.74
N PHE A 333 5.00 -15.21 -9.31
CA PHE A 333 4.18 -14.35 -8.46
C PHE A 333 2.93 -13.85 -9.18
N VAL A 334 3.03 -13.49 -10.47
CA VAL A 334 1.86 -13.11 -11.26
C VAL A 334 0.88 -14.28 -11.32
N ILE A 335 1.33 -15.49 -11.69
CA ILE A 335 0.46 -16.67 -11.79
C ILE A 335 -0.16 -17.02 -10.43
N THR A 336 0.61 -16.98 -9.34
CA THR A 336 0.04 -17.20 -8.01
C THR A 336 -0.97 -16.13 -7.66
N GLY A 337 -0.73 -14.86 -7.97
CA GLY A 337 -1.70 -13.78 -7.76
C GLY A 337 -3.02 -14.04 -8.49
N MET A 338 -2.95 -14.49 -9.76
CA MET A 338 -4.13 -14.83 -10.57
C MET A 338 -4.91 -15.99 -9.95
N ILE A 339 -4.22 -17.07 -9.54
CA ILE A 339 -4.84 -18.24 -8.90
C ILE A 339 -5.42 -17.87 -7.53
N ALA A 340 -4.69 -17.08 -6.73
CA ALA A 340 -5.12 -16.65 -5.41
C ALA A 340 -6.39 -15.79 -5.49
N PHE A 341 -6.46 -14.83 -6.43
CA PHE A 341 -7.67 -14.07 -6.71
C PHE A 341 -8.85 -14.99 -6.99
N LEU A 342 -8.69 -15.88 -7.97
CA LEU A 342 -9.75 -16.78 -8.39
C LEU A 342 -10.23 -17.67 -7.23
N LEU A 343 -9.30 -18.23 -6.44
CA LEU A 343 -9.66 -19.07 -5.30
C LEU A 343 -10.39 -18.28 -4.20
N VAL A 344 -9.92 -17.08 -3.86
CA VAL A 344 -10.56 -16.24 -2.85
C VAL A 344 -11.95 -15.79 -3.32
N ASP A 345 -12.07 -15.28 -4.55
CA ASP A 345 -13.34 -14.87 -5.14
C ASP A 345 -14.37 -16.02 -5.19
N LEU A 346 -13.95 -17.20 -5.66
CA LEU A 346 -14.80 -18.39 -5.68
C LEU A 346 -15.18 -18.85 -4.27
N SER A 347 -14.27 -18.71 -3.30
CA SER A 347 -14.57 -19.03 -1.90
C SER A 347 -15.56 -18.04 -1.28
N LEU A 348 -15.52 -16.76 -1.68
CA LEU A 348 -16.39 -15.70 -1.17
C LEU A 348 -17.79 -15.73 -1.80
N LEU A 349 -17.96 -16.25 -3.02
CA LEU A 349 -19.27 -16.40 -3.68
C LEU A 349 -20.38 -17.02 -2.79
N PRO A 350 -20.19 -18.21 -2.17
CA PRO A 350 -21.21 -18.78 -1.29
C PRO A 350 -21.44 -17.97 -0.02
N PHE A 351 -20.47 -17.19 0.44
CA PHE A 351 -20.60 -16.32 1.60
C PHE A 351 -21.16 -14.94 1.27
N PHE A 352 -21.40 -14.61 0.00
CA PHE A 352 -21.96 -13.32 -0.41
C PHE A 352 -23.27 -12.98 0.31
N PRO A 353 -24.27 -13.89 0.45
CA PRO A 353 -25.49 -13.58 1.20
C PRO A 353 -25.23 -13.26 2.68
N LEU A 354 -24.27 -13.94 3.31
CA LEU A 354 -23.89 -13.67 4.70
C LEU A 354 -23.16 -12.33 4.82
N GLY A 355 -22.26 -12.03 3.87
CA GLY A 355 -21.60 -10.74 3.77
C GLY A 355 -22.59 -9.58 3.62
N MET A 356 -23.59 -9.74 2.76
CA MET A 356 -24.61 -8.71 2.56
C MET A 356 -25.49 -8.51 3.80
N LYS A 357 -25.72 -9.54 4.63
CA LYS A 357 -26.37 -9.34 5.93
C LYS A 357 -25.55 -8.45 6.87
N LEU A 358 -24.22 -8.53 6.81
CA LEU A 358 -23.35 -7.67 7.62
C LEU A 358 -23.40 -6.20 7.19
N PHE A 359 -23.47 -5.95 5.87
CA PHE A 359 -23.59 -4.59 5.33
C PHE A 359 -25.01 -4.03 5.38
N ASN A 360 -26.03 -4.89 5.48
CA ASN A 360 -27.45 -4.55 5.49
C ASN A 360 -27.86 -3.54 4.40
N PRO A 361 -27.56 -3.79 3.11
CA PRO A 361 -27.92 -2.87 2.03
C PRO A 361 -29.44 -2.83 1.81
N PRO A 362 -30.00 -1.70 1.33
CA PRO A 362 -31.36 -1.67 0.80
C PRO A 362 -31.58 -2.75 -0.25
N ALA A 363 -32.73 -3.42 -0.20
CA ALA A 363 -33.04 -4.53 -1.13
C ALA A 363 -32.94 -4.13 -2.61
N ALA A 364 -33.19 -2.86 -2.93
CA ALA A 364 -33.13 -2.31 -4.28
C ALA A 364 -31.73 -2.32 -4.90
N ILE A 365 -30.65 -2.24 -4.10
CA ILE A 365 -29.28 -2.15 -4.61
C ILE A 365 -28.54 -3.50 -4.62
N LEU A 366 -29.07 -4.50 -3.92
CA LEU A 366 -28.46 -5.81 -3.78
C LEU A 366 -28.16 -6.50 -5.14
N PRO A 367 -29.05 -6.48 -6.15
CA PRO A 367 -28.75 -7.08 -7.45
C PRO A 367 -27.59 -6.38 -8.16
N GLU A 368 -27.47 -5.06 -8.00
CA GLU A 368 -26.38 -4.30 -8.63
C GLU A 368 -25.04 -4.58 -7.95
N ILE A 369 -24.99 -4.65 -6.62
CA ILE A 369 -23.77 -5.06 -5.89
C ILE A 369 -23.30 -6.44 -6.37
N TYR A 370 -24.22 -7.40 -6.51
CA TYR A 370 -23.89 -8.73 -7.00
C TYR A 370 -23.38 -8.71 -8.44
N ARG A 371 -23.99 -7.91 -9.33
CA ARG A 371 -23.53 -7.70 -10.71
C ARG A 371 -22.10 -7.15 -10.77
N LEU A 372 -21.80 -6.13 -9.97
CA LEU A 372 -20.45 -5.56 -9.90
C LEU A 372 -19.44 -6.60 -9.40
N TYR A 373 -19.83 -7.41 -8.41
CA TYR A 373 -18.99 -8.49 -7.92
C TYR A 373 -18.72 -9.54 -9.00
N LEU A 374 -19.72 -9.96 -9.78
CA LEU A 374 -19.51 -10.91 -10.89
C LEU A 374 -18.56 -10.37 -11.97
N ILE A 375 -18.69 -9.08 -12.33
CA ILE A 375 -17.76 -8.41 -13.27
C ILE A 375 -16.33 -8.43 -12.71
N ALA A 376 -16.20 -8.13 -11.42
CA ALA A 376 -14.94 -8.20 -10.70
C ALA A 376 -14.32 -9.61 -10.76
N ILE A 377 -15.05 -10.66 -10.40
CA ILE A 377 -14.54 -12.04 -10.45
C ILE A 377 -14.07 -12.42 -11.85
N ALA A 378 -14.88 -12.12 -12.87
CA ALA A 378 -14.59 -12.52 -14.25
C ALA A 378 -13.30 -11.89 -14.79
N MET A 379 -12.96 -10.67 -14.35
CA MET A 379 -11.86 -9.90 -14.92
C MET A 379 -10.65 -9.76 -14.00
N HIS A 380 -10.82 -9.66 -12.68
CA HIS A 380 -9.73 -9.39 -11.73
C HIS A 380 -8.60 -10.41 -11.79
N PHE A 381 -8.96 -11.70 -11.85
CA PHE A 381 -7.96 -12.76 -11.86
C PHE A 381 -7.06 -12.67 -13.10
N LEU A 382 -7.54 -12.08 -14.21
CA LEU A 382 -6.76 -11.86 -15.43
C LEU A 382 -6.01 -10.53 -15.42
N THR A 383 -6.67 -9.45 -15.03
CA THR A 383 -6.17 -8.09 -15.28
C THR A 383 -5.39 -7.53 -14.11
N TRP A 384 -5.83 -7.76 -12.87
CA TRP A 384 -5.28 -7.10 -11.68
C TRP A 384 -3.85 -7.57 -11.40
N SER A 385 -3.60 -8.88 -11.39
CA SER A 385 -2.28 -9.44 -11.09
C SER A 385 -1.22 -8.97 -12.06
N ILE A 386 -1.52 -8.93 -13.35
CA ILE A 386 -0.61 -8.40 -14.37
C ILE A 386 -0.46 -6.87 -14.22
N GLY A 387 -1.56 -6.17 -13.91
CA GLY A 387 -1.60 -4.72 -13.76
C GLY A 387 -0.89 -4.16 -12.52
N PHE A 388 -0.65 -4.95 -11.47
CA PHE A 388 -0.05 -4.48 -10.20
C PHE A 388 1.20 -5.25 -9.74
N ILE A 389 1.28 -6.57 -9.95
CA ILE A 389 2.45 -7.36 -9.55
C ILE A 389 3.62 -7.13 -10.51
N LEU A 390 3.34 -7.12 -11.82
CA LEU A 390 4.36 -6.92 -12.85
C LEU A 390 5.09 -5.56 -12.76
N PRO A 391 4.41 -4.41 -12.60
CA PRO A 391 5.12 -3.13 -12.42
C PRO A 391 5.96 -3.09 -11.15
N SER A 392 5.61 -3.82 -10.09
CA SER A 392 6.46 -3.93 -8.90
C SER A 392 7.82 -4.58 -9.20
N ALA A 393 7.86 -5.56 -10.10
CA ALA A 393 9.13 -6.13 -10.57
C ALA A 393 9.91 -5.16 -11.46
N LEU A 394 9.24 -4.46 -12.38
CA LEU A 394 9.86 -3.45 -13.26
C LEU A 394 10.50 -2.32 -12.43
N ARG A 395 9.79 -1.83 -11.40
CA ARG A 395 10.30 -0.84 -10.44
C ARG A 395 11.51 -1.34 -9.67
N ALA A 396 11.47 -2.59 -9.19
CA ALA A 396 12.58 -3.21 -8.50
C ALA A 396 13.85 -3.34 -9.36
N ALA A 397 13.68 -3.40 -10.68
CA ALA A 397 14.77 -3.42 -11.66
C ALA A 397 15.23 -2.04 -12.13
N GLY A 398 14.59 -0.96 -11.68
CA GLY A 398 14.96 0.41 -12.00
C GLY A 398 14.17 1.08 -13.12
N ASP A 399 13.21 0.39 -13.74
CA ASP A 399 12.35 0.94 -14.81
C ASP A 399 11.14 1.72 -14.24
N ALA A 400 11.35 2.46 -13.14
CA ALA A 400 10.26 3.09 -12.40
C ALA A 400 9.55 4.19 -13.19
N ASN A 401 10.31 5.00 -13.95
CA ASN A 401 9.74 6.06 -14.78
C ASN A 401 8.75 5.52 -15.84
N PHE A 402 9.08 4.39 -16.47
CA PHE A 402 8.18 3.74 -17.43
C PHE A 402 6.91 3.25 -16.74
N THR A 403 7.04 2.62 -15.56
CA THR A 403 5.86 2.15 -14.81
C THR A 403 4.95 3.29 -14.41
N THR A 404 5.52 4.38 -13.88
CA THR A 404 4.77 5.56 -13.48
C THR A 404 4.08 6.18 -14.69
N LEU A 405 4.81 6.51 -15.76
CA LEU A 405 4.20 7.11 -16.96
C LEU A 405 3.06 6.26 -17.53
N THR A 406 3.23 4.95 -17.59
CA THR A 406 2.18 4.03 -18.07
C THR A 406 0.97 4.04 -17.13
N SER A 407 1.18 3.97 -15.81
CA SER A 407 0.10 4.06 -14.81
C SER A 407 -0.64 5.40 -14.88
N LEU A 408 0.07 6.51 -15.15
CA LEU A 408 -0.52 7.83 -15.31
C LEU A 408 -1.41 7.91 -16.56
N LEU A 409 -0.86 7.55 -17.71
CA LEU A 409 -1.58 7.62 -18.98
C LEU A 409 -2.81 6.69 -18.98
N SER A 410 -2.67 5.48 -18.44
CA SER A 410 -3.80 4.56 -18.30
C SER A 410 -4.88 5.10 -17.36
N MET A 411 -4.51 5.64 -16.20
CA MET A 411 -5.49 6.19 -15.25
C MET A 411 -6.26 7.38 -15.85
N TRP A 412 -5.59 8.32 -16.49
CA TRP A 412 -6.23 9.57 -16.94
C TRP A 412 -6.91 9.42 -18.30
N ILE A 413 -6.25 8.81 -19.28
CA ILE A 413 -6.81 8.69 -20.63
C ILE A 413 -7.88 7.61 -20.67
N PHE A 414 -7.55 6.40 -20.18
CA PHE A 414 -8.50 5.29 -20.23
C PHE A 414 -9.52 5.37 -19.11
N ARG A 415 -9.09 5.36 -17.85
CA ARG A 415 -10.06 5.20 -16.75
C ARG A 415 -10.96 6.42 -16.57
N ILE A 416 -10.42 7.64 -16.56
CA ILE A 416 -11.24 8.86 -16.45
C ILE A 416 -11.95 9.15 -17.77
N GLY A 417 -11.21 9.22 -18.89
CA GLY A 417 -11.79 9.55 -20.20
C GLY A 417 -12.85 8.55 -20.66
N MET A 418 -12.52 7.26 -20.72
CA MET A 418 -13.49 6.23 -21.10
C MET A 418 -14.56 6.02 -20.02
N GLY A 419 -14.24 6.24 -18.74
CA GLY A 419 -15.21 6.16 -17.64
C GLY A 419 -16.31 7.20 -17.78
N TYR A 420 -15.94 8.43 -18.16
CA TYR A 420 -16.89 9.49 -18.48
C TYR A 420 -17.75 9.13 -19.70
N LEU A 421 -17.13 8.65 -20.78
CA LEU A 421 -17.86 8.28 -22.00
C LEU A 421 -18.85 7.14 -21.77
N VAL A 422 -18.39 6.02 -21.20
CA VAL A 422 -19.22 4.83 -21.01
C VAL A 422 -20.23 5.03 -19.87
N GLY A 423 -19.77 5.59 -18.74
CA GLY A 423 -20.60 5.75 -17.55
C GLY A 423 -21.64 6.85 -17.68
N ILE A 424 -21.26 8.02 -18.21
CA ILE A 424 -22.12 9.21 -18.26
C ILE A 424 -22.73 9.38 -19.66
N VAL A 425 -21.90 9.48 -20.70
CA VAL A 425 -22.39 9.81 -22.06
C VAL A 425 -23.24 8.69 -22.67
N TRP A 426 -22.81 7.44 -22.54
CA TRP A 426 -23.55 6.27 -23.04
C TRP A 426 -24.57 5.71 -22.04
N GLY A 427 -24.63 6.27 -20.83
CA GLY A 427 -25.66 5.94 -19.84
C GLY A 427 -25.53 4.56 -19.18
N TYR A 428 -24.38 3.89 -19.26
CA TYR A 428 -24.17 2.60 -18.57
C TYR A 428 -23.94 2.73 -17.06
N GLY A 429 -23.88 3.96 -16.54
CA GLY A 429 -23.81 4.27 -15.11
C GLY A 429 -22.61 3.62 -14.40
N LEU A 430 -22.82 3.20 -13.15
CA LEU A 430 -21.78 2.59 -12.30
C LEU A 430 -21.20 1.31 -12.90
N THR A 431 -22.05 0.49 -13.54
CA THR A 431 -21.61 -0.75 -14.16
C THR A 431 -20.69 -0.49 -15.35
N GLY A 432 -20.97 0.54 -16.14
CA GLY A 432 -20.07 1.02 -17.19
C GLY A 432 -18.71 1.46 -16.65
N ILE A 433 -18.69 2.21 -15.53
CA ILE A 433 -17.44 2.62 -14.87
C ILE A 433 -16.62 1.42 -14.40
N TYR A 434 -17.25 0.42 -13.78
CA TYR A 434 -16.55 -0.81 -13.35
C TYR A 434 -16.00 -1.60 -14.53
N PHE A 435 -16.76 -1.70 -15.62
CA PHE A 435 -16.28 -2.35 -16.83
C PHE A 435 -15.02 -1.64 -17.38
N VAL A 436 -15.07 -0.32 -17.53
CA VAL A 436 -13.90 0.48 -17.94
C VAL A 436 -12.72 0.31 -16.99
N MET A 437 -12.97 0.29 -15.68
CA MET A 437 -11.92 0.06 -14.68
C MET A 437 -11.19 -1.28 -14.91
N THR A 438 -11.95 -2.36 -15.13
CA THR A 438 -11.35 -3.67 -15.39
C THR A 438 -10.61 -3.72 -16.73
N LEU A 439 -11.13 -3.04 -17.75
CA LEU A 439 -10.49 -2.93 -19.06
C LEU A 439 -9.19 -2.14 -18.99
N GLU A 440 -9.15 -1.04 -18.23
CA GLU A 440 -7.94 -0.23 -18.00
C GLU A 440 -6.83 -1.08 -17.40
N TRP A 441 -7.12 -1.89 -16.37
CA TRP A 441 -6.12 -2.81 -15.82
C TRP A 441 -5.64 -3.84 -16.83
N GLY A 442 -6.50 -4.31 -17.74
CA GLY A 442 -6.13 -5.19 -18.84
C GLY A 442 -5.17 -4.52 -19.82
N VAL A 443 -5.50 -3.31 -20.28
CA VAL A 443 -4.65 -2.51 -21.18
C VAL A 443 -3.31 -2.19 -20.53
N ARG A 444 -3.32 -1.69 -19.29
CA ARG A 444 -2.11 -1.39 -18.53
C ARG A 444 -1.26 -2.65 -18.30
N GLY A 445 -1.89 -3.75 -17.91
CA GLY A 445 -1.25 -5.05 -17.73
C GLY A 445 -0.60 -5.54 -19.02
N LEU A 446 -1.27 -5.38 -20.17
CA LEU A 446 -0.72 -5.73 -21.48
C LEU A 446 0.53 -4.90 -21.81
N ILE A 447 0.52 -3.58 -21.57
CA ILE A 447 1.68 -2.72 -21.79
C ILE A 447 2.86 -3.17 -20.91
N PHE A 448 2.63 -3.48 -19.64
CA PHE A 448 3.67 -4.01 -18.76
C PHE A 448 4.17 -5.38 -19.21
N LEU A 449 3.29 -6.25 -19.70
CA LEU A 449 3.66 -7.56 -20.23
C LEU A 449 4.58 -7.43 -21.45
N LEU A 450 4.24 -6.54 -22.38
CA LEU A 450 5.07 -6.24 -23.56
C LEU A 450 6.45 -5.71 -23.13
N ARG A 451 6.50 -4.79 -22.17
CA ARG A 451 7.76 -4.27 -21.61
C ARG A 451 8.60 -5.37 -20.96
N PHE A 452 7.96 -6.26 -20.19
CA PHE A 452 8.62 -7.34 -19.45
C PHE A 452 9.22 -8.43 -20.37
N ARG A 453 8.60 -8.70 -21.53
CA ARG A 453 9.16 -9.62 -22.54
C ARG A 453 10.49 -9.10 -23.12
N GLY A 454 10.65 -7.78 -23.19
CA GLY A 454 11.85 -7.12 -23.67
C GLY A 454 13.04 -7.18 -22.70
N LYS A 455 14.16 -6.58 -23.13
CA LYS A 455 15.37 -6.42 -22.31
C LYS A 455 15.46 -5.07 -21.59
N LYS A 456 14.70 -4.08 -22.06
CA LYS A 456 14.79 -2.68 -21.62
C LYS A 456 14.51 -2.47 -20.13
N TRP A 457 13.71 -3.33 -19.51
CA TRP A 457 13.31 -3.13 -18.10
C TRP A 457 14.40 -3.38 -17.07
N TYR A 458 15.41 -4.19 -17.38
CA TYR A 458 16.52 -4.49 -16.47
C TYR A 458 17.85 -3.83 -16.89
N GLN A 459 17.83 -3.00 -17.93
CA GLN A 459 19.02 -2.29 -18.42
C GLN A 459 19.33 -1.01 -17.63
N HIS A 460 18.41 -0.54 -16.78
CA HIS A 460 18.60 0.66 -15.99
C HIS A 460 19.46 0.36 -14.76
N GLN A 461 20.65 0.95 -14.70
CA GLN A 461 21.47 0.91 -13.49
C GLN A 461 21.06 2.07 -12.58
N LEU A 462 20.39 1.73 -11.46
CA LEU A 462 20.11 2.69 -10.37
C LEU A 462 21.33 2.90 -9.46
N THR A 463 22.33 2.01 -9.55
CA THR A 463 23.45 1.88 -8.61
C THR A 463 24.78 1.75 -9.30
#